data_AF-W2CLD4-F1
#
_entry.id   AF-W2CLD4-F1
#
_cell.length_a   1.000
_cell.length_b   1.000
_cell.length_c   1.000
_cell.angle_alpha   90.00
_cell.angle_beta   90.00
_cell.angle_gamma   90.00
#
_symmetry.space_group_name_H-M   'P 1'
#
loop_
_entity.id
_entity.type
_entity.pdbx_description
1 polymer ?
#
loop_
_entity_poly.entity_id
_entity_poly.type
_entity_poly.pdbx_seq_one_letter_code
_entity_poly.pdbx_strand_id
1 'polypeptide(L)'
;MTTGGEPVDLYDAPDGKVIRHLTDKELDYDLRVKRAENGWAYVDYGNNLLGAGSSEGSAWVRSTALYVLPAGPVYTNYLYAEPTRASHRVATFNEAQDNSSDIWWKVLEIRKGWVKIRTTHLGITGWIEARILCGSKGVDC
;
A
#
# COMPACT_ATOMS: atom_id res chain seq x y z
N MET A 1 -4.04 -0.95 3.00
CA MET A 1 -2.63 -1.40 2.87
C MET A 1 -2.36 -2.36 4.00
N THR A 2 -1.51 -3.37 3.81
CA THR A 2 -1.14 -4.31 4.88
C THR A 2 0.37 -4.32 5.10
N THR A 3 0.81 -4.83 6.24
CA THR A 3 2.20 -5.11 6.59
C THR A 3 2.51 -6.55 6.16
N GLY A 4 3.42 -6.75 5.21
CA GLY A 4 3.68 -8.08 4.66
C GLY A 4 4.67 -8.87 5.50
N GLY A 5 4.19 -9.62 6.51
CA GLY A 5 4.94 -10.66 7.23
C GLY A 5 6.18 -10.24 8.03
N GLU A 6 6.65 -9.01 7.86
CA GLU A 6 7.80 -8.42 8.54
C GLU A 6 7.29 -7.52 9.68
N PRO A 7 7.96 -7.48 10.84
CA PRO A 7 7.63 -6.56 11.91
C PRO A 7 7.63 -5.11 11.42
N VAL A 8 6.62 -4.34 11.80
CA VAL A 8 6.48 -2.94 11.40
C VAL A 8 6.49 -2.03 12.61
N ASP A 9 7.44 -1.10 12.61
CA ASP A 9 7.54 -0.07 13.62
C ASP A 9 6.61 1.11 13.28
N LEU A 10 5.86 1.54 14.29
CA LEU A 10 5.04 2.73 14.28
C LEU A 10 5.74 3.82 15.08
N TYR A 11 5.81 5.03 14.51
CA TYR A 11 6.56 6.17 15.03
C TYR A 11 5.64 7.33 15.36
N ASP A 12 6.05 8.16 16.33
CA ASP A 12 5.34 9.41 16.66
C ASP A 12 5.54 10.52 15.60
N ALA A 13 6.70 10.52 14.94
CA ALA A 13 7.08 11.41 13.85
C ALA A 13 8.02 10.71 12.86
N PRO A 14 8.22 11.25 11.65
CA PRO A 14 9.29 10.83 10.75
C PRO A 14 10.64 10.82 11.46
N ASP A 15 11.33 9.68 11.42
CA ASP A 15 12.63 9.43 12.08
C ASP A 15 12.60 9.66 13.60
N GLY A 16 11.39 9.65 14.18
CA GLY A 16 11.14 9.85 15.60
C GLY A 16 11.27 8.57 16.43
N LYS A 17 10.60 8.56 17.58
CA LYS A 17 10.63 7.41 18.50
C LYS A 17 9.62 6.35 18.03
N VAL A 18 10.02 5.08 18.11
CA VAL A 18 9.08 3.97 17.98
C VAL A 18 8.11 3.98 19.17
N ILE A 19 6.82 4.08 18.86
CA ILE A 19 5.72 4.07 19.84
C ILE A 19 5.02 2.72 19.91
N ARG A 20 5.13 1.89 18.87
CA ARG A 20 4.58 0.52 18.84
C ARG A 20 5.33 -0.33 17.83
N HIS A 21 5.51 -1.60 18.16
CA HIS A 21 5.98 -2.64 17.24
C HIS A 21 4.78 -3.51 16.87
N LEU A 22 4.45 -3.61 15.58
CA LEU A 22 3.48 -4.57 15.06
C LEU A 22 4.21 -5.86 14.73
N THR A 23 3.81 -6.96 15.38
CA THR A 23 4.46 -8.28 15.24
C THR A 23 3.71 -9.21 14.30
N ASP A 24 4.33 -10.32 13.92
CA ASP A 24 3.76 -11.32 12.99
C ASP A 24 2.40 -11.91 13.45
N LYS A 25 2.04 -11.79 14.73
CA LYS A 25 0.73 -12.22 15.27
C LYS A 25 -0.37 -11.18 15.09
N GLU A 26 -0.02 -10.00 14.57
CA GLU A 26 -0.88 -8.83 14.37
C GLU A 26 -0.93 -8.43 12.88
N LEU A 27 -0.73 -9.36 11.93
CA LEU A 27 -0.55 -9.05 10.49
C LEU A 27 -1.82 -8.65 9.71
N ASP A 28 -2.99 -8.60 10.37
CA ASP A 28 -4.27 -8.19 9.76
C ASP A 28 -4.66 -6.74 10.14
N TYR A 29 -3.67 -5.85 10.28
CA TYR A 29 -3.96 -4.41 10.44
C TYR A 29 -4.14 -3.78 9.07
N ASP A 30 -5.35 -3.31 8.82
CA ASP A 30 -5.60 -2.41 7.72
C ASP A 30 -5.02 -1.04 8.05
N LEU A 31 -4.06 -0.63 7.24
CA LEU A 31 -3.47 0.70 7.32
C LEU A 31 -4.12 1.61 6.29
N ARG A 32 -4.71 2.70 6.78
CA ARG A 32 -5.25 3.78 5.96
C ARG A 32 -4.27 4.96 5.94
N VAL A 33 -3.60 5.14 4.81
CA VAL A 33 -2.70 6.29 4.60
C VAL A 33 -3.51 7.58 4.50
N LYS A 34 -3.27 8.53 5.43
CA LYS A 34 -3.83 9.87 5.42
C LYS A 34 -2.95 10.89 4.71
N ARG A 35 -1.63 10.74 4.89
CA ARG A 35 -0.60 11.61 4.32
C ARG A 35 0.63 10.77 4.04
N ALA A 36 1.38 11.15 3.01
CA ALA A 36 2.73 10.61 2.80
C ALA A 36 3.67 11.72 2.37
N GLU A 37 4.90 11.67 2.88
CA GLU A 37 5.97 12.60 2.55
C GLU A 37 7.33 12.01 2.89
N ASN A 38 8.34 12.32 2.06
CA ASN A 38 9.75 11.98 2.32
C ASN A 38 9.99 10.51 2.75
N GLY A 39 9.29 9.56 2.11
CA GLY A 39 9.42 8.12 2.41
C GLY A 39 8.65 7.65 3.65
N TRP A 40 7.85 8.51 4.25
CA TRP A 40 7.01 8.23 5.41
C TRP A 40 5.52 8.33 5.04
N ALA A 41 4.71 7.48 5.67
CA ALA A 41 3.26 7.52 5.60
C ALA A 41 2.68 7.72 7.00
N TYR A 42 1.80 8.69 7.15
CA TYR A 42 0.98 8.83 8.34
C TYR A 42 -0.31 8.02 8.14
N VAL A 43 -0.50 7.02 8.98
CA VAL A 43 -1.56 6.03 8.86
C VAL A 43 -2.49 6.08 10.05
N ASP A 44 -3.77 5.84 9.81
CA ASP A 44 -4.62 5.24 10.83
C ASP A 44 -4.39 3.73 10.79
N TYR A 45 -4.11 3.16 11.96
CA TYR A 45 -3.99 1.72 12.12
C TYR A 45 -5.15 1.20 12.97
N GLY A 46 -5.63 0.01 12.64
CA GLY A 46 -6.64 -0.71 13.41
C GLY A 46 -6.71 -2.15 12.94
N ASN A 47 -7.11 -3.04 13.83
CA ASN A 47 -7.33 -4.44 13.48
C ASN A 47 -8.63 -4.58 12.68
N ASN A 48 -8.63 -5.41 11.64
CA ASN A 48 -9.81 -5.71 10.82
C ASN A 48 -11.03 -6.23 11.60
N LEU A 49 -10.82 -6.74 12.82
CA LEU A 49 -11.90 -7.11 13.74
C LEU A 49 -12.76 -5.93 14.23
N LEU A 50 -12.26 -4.70 14.14
CA LEU A 50 -12.96 -3.51 14.65
C LEU A 50 -13.94 -2.91 13.62
N GLY A 51 -13.97 -3.43 12.39
CA GLY A 51 -14.87 -3.00 11.30
C GLY A 51 -14.41 -1.73 10.58
N ALA A 52 -14.94 -1.52 9.37
CA ALA A 52 -14.55 -0.43 8.49
C ALA A 52 -14.72 0.96 9.16
N GLY A 53 -13.61 1.67 9.36
CA GLY A 53 -13.59 3.04 9.89
C GLY A 53 -13.25 3.17 11.38
N SER A 54 -13.02 2.06 12.07
CA SER A 54 -12.43 2.07 13.41
C SER A 54 -10.90 2.16 13.33
N SER A 55 -10.29 2.85 14.28
CA SER A 55 -8.83 2.97 14.38
C SER A 55 -8.44 2.90 15.85
N GLU A 56 -7.38 2.15 16.14
CA GLU A 56 -6.75 2.10 17.47
C GLU A 56 -5.85 3.30 17.71
N GLY A 57 -5.45 4.01 16.66
CA GLY A 57 -4.60 5.19 16.72
C GLY A 57 -4.01 5.57 15.37
N SER A 58 -3.23 6.63 15.37
CA SER A 58 -2.49 7.07 14.20
C SER A 58 -1.00 7.13 14.48
N ALA A 59 -0.20 6.78 13.49
CA ALA A 59 1.25 6.79 13.60
C ALA A 59 1.92 7.02 12.26
N TRP A 60 3.22 7.32 12.29
CA TRP A 60 4.07 7.32 11.12
C TRP A 60 4.68 5.93 10.89
N VAL A 61 4.80 5.54 9.62
CA VAL A 61 5.44 4.30 9.21
C VAL A 61 6.26 4.56 7.95
N ARG A 62 7.37 3.84 7.75
CA ARG A 62 8.11 3.88 6.48
C ARG A 62 7.20 3.41 5.35
N SER A 63 7.12 4.16 4.26
CA SER A 63 6.29 3.76 3.11
C SER A 63 6.70 2.38 2.57
N THR A 64 7.99 2.04 2.68
CA THR A 64 8.54 0.74 2.26
C THR A 64 8.14 -0.44 3.13
N ALA A 65 7.56 -0.21 4.31
CA ALA A 65 6.99 -1.28 5.13
C ALA A 65 5.60 -1.73 4.62
N LEU A 66 4.99 -0.97 3.71
CA LEU A 66 3.62 -1.16 3.27
C LEU A 66 3.51 -2.04 2.03
N TYR A 67 2.40 -2.76 1.96
CA TYR A 67 1.93 -3.46 0.77
C TYR A 67 0.55 -2.95 0.38
N VAL A 68 0.31 -2.91 -0.92
CA VAL A 68 -0.98 -2.53 -1.51
C VAL A 68 -1.59 -3.72 -2.24
N LEU A 69 -2.90 -3.82 -2.14
CA LEU A 69 -3.72 -4.71 -2.95
C LEU A 69 -4.33 -3.86 -4.08
N PRO A 70 -3.97 -4.09 -5.35
CA PRO A 70 -4.67 -3.47 -6.46
C PRO A 70 -6.12 -3.96 -6.50
N ALA A 71 -7.05 -3.12 -6.96
CA ALA A 71 -8.40 -3.57 -7.26
C ALA A 71 -8.34 -4.78 -8.21
N GLY A 72 -9.23 -5.75 -8.00
CA GLY A 72 -9.38 -6.89 -8.88
C GLY A 72 -9.64 -6.49 -10.34
N PRO A 73 -9.62 -7.44 -11.29
CA PRO A 73 -9.59 -7.19 -12.74
C PRO A 73 -10.89 -6.62 -13.34
N VAL A 74 -11.69 -5.87 -12.56
CA VAL A 74 -12.95 -5.26 -12.99
C VAL A 74 -12.74 -4.34 -14.20
N TYR A 75 -11.55 -3.72 -14.31
CA TYR A 75 -11.14 -2.90 -15.46
C TYR A 75 -9.66 -3.12 -15.81
N THR A 76 -9.32 -2.98 -17.10
CA THR A 76 -7.91 -2.99 -17.54
C THR A 76 -7.18 -1.78 -16.97
N ASN A 77 -6.33 -2.03 -15.97
CA ASN A 77 -5.46 -1.05 -15.35
C ASN A 77 -4.00 -1.32 -15.73
N TYR A 78 -3.16 -0.30 -15.56
CA TYR A 78 -1.76 -0.31 -15.98
C TYR A 78 -0.84 0.16 -14.87
N LEU A 79 0.36 -0.40 -14.84
CA LEU A 79 1.53 0.20 -14.22
C LEU A 79 2.12 1.26 -15.17
N TYR A 80 2.46 2.42 -14.64
CA TYR A 80 3.02 3.55 -15.40
C TYR A 80 4.49 3.78 -15.05
N ALA A 81 5.31 4.23 -15.99
CA ALA A 81 6.73 4.51 -15.75
C ALA A 81 6.93 5.72 -14.83
N GLU A 82 6.02 6.70 -14.91
CA GLU A 82 5.99 7.91 -14.09
C GLU A 82 4.60 8.08 -13.45
N PRO A 83 4.44 8.91 -12.40
CA PRO A 83 3.15 9.13 -11.72
C PRO A 83 2.22 10.04 -12.55
N THR A 84 1.94 9.63 -13.78
CA THR A 84 1.05 10.30 -14.72
C THR A 84 0.57 9.31 -15.79
N ARG A 85 -0.70 9.44 -16.18
CA ARG A 85 -1.32 8.63 -17.24
C ARG A 85 -0.74 8.88 -18.63
N ALA A 86 -0.05 10.00 -18.82
CA ALA A 86 0.62 10.33 -20.07
C ALA A 86 1.94 9.57 -20.26
N SER A 87 2.47 8.95 -19.20
CA SER A 87 3.72 8.20 -19.28
C SER A 87 3.55 6.84 -19.93
N HIS A 88 4.68 6.25 -20.30
CA HIS A 88 4.74 4.90 -20.83
C HIS A 88 4.10 3.89 -19.85
N ARG A 89 3.30 2.96 -20.40
CA ARG A 89 2.68 1.87 -19.64
C ARG A 89 3.67 0.72 -19.58
N VAL A 90 4.08 0.35 -18.37
CA VAL A 90 5.08 -0.69 -18.11
C VAL A 90 4.47 -2.08 -18.26
N ALA A 91 3.27 -2.28 -17.73
CA ALA A 91 2.53 -3.54 -17.80
C ALA A 91 1.04 -3.29 -17.52
N THR A 92 0.17 -4.17 -17.98
CA THR A 92 -1.18 -4.30 -17.44
C THR A 92 -1.14 -4.93 -16.05
N PHE A 93 -2.23 -4.80 -15.27
CA PHE A 93 -2.32 -5.48 -13.98
C PHE A 93 -2.31 -7.00 -14.13
N ASN A 94 -2.93 -7.56 -15.17
CA ASN A 94 -2.91 -9.01 -15.41
C ASN A 94 -1.49 -9.53 -15.66
N GLU A 95 -0.71 -8.82 -16.48
CA GLU A 95 0.71 -9.15 -16.70
C GLU A 95 1.53 -8.97 -15.42
N ALA A 96 1.21 -7.98 -14.59
CA ALA A 96 1.91 -7.71 -13.34
C ALA A 96 1.59 -8.73 -12.23
N GLN A 97 0.36 -9.26 -12.19
CA GLN A 97 -0.06 -10.27 -11.22
C GLN A 97 0.50 -11.65 -11.57
N ASP A 98 0.62 -12.03 -12.84
CA ASP A 98 1.19 -13.32 -13.31
C ASP A 98 0.42 -14.59 -12.87
N ASN A 99 -0.11 -14.62 -11.66
CA ASN A 99 -0.94 -15.65 -11.06
C ASN A 99 -1.86 -15.05 -9.99
N SER A 100 -2.82 -15.84 -9.49
CA SER A 100 -3.82 -15.38 -8.52
C SER A 100 -3.27 -15.11 -7.11
N SER A 101 -2.00 -15.39 -6.84
CA SER A 101 -1.37 -15.21 -5.52
C SER A 101 -0.49 -13.96 -5.40
N ASP A 102 -0.01 -13.36 -6.49
CA ASP A 102 0.74 -12.08 -6.45
C ASP A 102 -0.20 -10.89 -6.41
N ILE A 103 -0.98 -10.82 -5.33
CA ILE A 103 -1.99 -9.80 -5.09
C ILE A 103 -1.50 -8.70 -4.14
N TRP A 104 -0.36 -8.90 -3.48
CA TRP A 104 0.23 -7.93 -2.57
C TRP A 104 1.51 -7.36 -3.14
N TRP A 105 1.51 -6.08 -3.50
CA TRP A 105 2.67 -5.44 -4.12
C TRP A 105 3.36 -4.50 -3.14
N LYS A 106 4.69 -4.60 -3.06
CA LYS A 106 5.52 -3.82 -2.14
C LYS A 106 5.49 -2.36 -2.53
N VAL A 107 5.17 -1.48 -1.59
CA VAL A 107 5.27 -0.03 -1.80
C VAL A 107 6.73 0.39 -1.76
N LEU A 108 7.14 1.20 -2.73
CA LEU A 108 8.47 1.82 -2.78
C LEU A 108 8.39 3.32 -2.48
N GLU A 109 7.32 3.97 -2.93
CA GLU A 109 7.14 5.41 -2.79
C GLU A 109 5.65 5.77 -2.85
N ILE A 110 5.25 6.79 -2.11
CA ILE A 110 3.89 7.34 -2.19
C ILE A 110 3.99 8.82 -2.54
N ARG A 111 3.27 9.22 -3.59
CA ARG A 111 3.06 10.62 -4.00
C ARG A 111 1.56 10.91 -4.05
N LYS A 112 1.21 12.19 -4.15
CA LYS A 112 -0.20 12.61 -4.22
C LYS A 112 -0.93 11.89 -5.38
N GLY A 113 -1.83 10.97 -5.03
CA GLY A 113 -2.64 10.20 -5.98
C GLY A 113 -1.94 9.02 -6.66
N TRP A 114 -0.68 8.74 -6.32
CA TRP A 114 0.13 7.73 -6.99
C TRP A 114 0.98 6.94 -6.00
N VAL A 115 1.10 5.64 -6.23
CA VAL A 115 1.94 4.74 -5.43
C VAL A 115 2.92 4.05 -6.38
N LYS A 116 4.22 4.15 -6.09
CA LYS A 116 5.22 3.34 -6.78
C LYS A 116 5.30 2.00 -6.08
N ILE A 117 5.21 0.94 -6.85
CA ILE A 117 5.23 -0.44 -6.33
C ILE A 117 6.32 -1.26 -7.00
N ARG A 118 6.62 -2.39 -6.37
CA ARG A 118 7.29 -3.54 -6.97
C ARG A 118 6.39 -4.77 -6.79
N THR A 119 6.08 -5.49 -7.87
CA THR A 119 5.36 -6.76 -7.77
C THR A 119 6.21 -7.79 -7.03
N THR A 120 5.58 -8.69 -6.28
CA THR A 120 6.34 -9.55 -5.37
C THR A 120 6.97 -10.71 -6.14
N HIS A 121 6.29 -11.25 -7.14
CA HIS A 121 6.79 -12.38 -7.94
C HIS A 121 7.70 -11.92 -9.08
N LEU A 122 7.18 -11.06 -9.95
CA LEU A 122 7.89 -10.67 -11.18
C LEU A 122 8.91 -9.53 -10.99
N GLY A 123 8.88 -8.84 -9.84
CA GLY A 123 9.77 -7.70 -9.59
C GLY A 123 9.52 -6.48 -10.47
N ILE A 124 8.39 -6.42 -11.18
CA ILE A 124 8.03 -5.30 -12.06
C ILE A 124 7.81 -4.07 -11.20
N THR A 125 8.44 -2.96 -11.58
CA THR A 125 8.33 -1.68 -10.88
C THR A 125 7.55 -0.68 -11.72
N GLY A 126 6.60 0.01 -11.09
CA GLY A 126 5.81 1.04 -11.76
C GLY A 126 4.91 1.82 -10.81
N TRP A 127 4.23 2.81 -11.34
CA TRP A 127 3.30 3.68 -10.63
C TRP A 127 1.86 3.24 -10.88
N ILE A 128 1.06 3.21 -9.83
CA ILE A 128 -0.38 2.95 -9.86
C ILE A 128 -1.12 4.13 -9.26
N GLU A 129 -2.33 4.37 -9.76
CA GLU A 129 -3.20 5.38 -9.18
C GLU A 129 -3.71 4.92 -7.81
N ALA A 130 -3.63 5.77 -6.79
CA ALA A 130 -4.07 5.40 -5.45
C ALA A 130 -5.57 5.06 -5.39
N ARG A 131 -6.39 5.66 -6.26
CA ARG A 131 -7.85 5.48 -6.30
C ARG A 131 -8.33 4.11 -6.78
N ILE A 132 -7.44 3.30 -7.36
CA ILE A 132 -7.75 1.94 -7.83
C ILE A 132 -7.17 0.89 -6.87
N LEU A 133 -6.79 1.29 -5.65
CA LEU A 133 -6.31 0.39 -4.61
C LEU A 133 -7.41 0.06 -3.64
N CYS A 134 -7.35 -1.15 -3.11
CA CYS A 134 -8.24 -1.61 -2.05
C CYS A 134 -8.26 -0.68 -0.84
N GLY A 135 -9.45 -0.47 -0.30
CA GLY A 135 -9.72 0.53 0.73
C GLY A 135 -9.98 1.94 0.20
N SER A 136 -9.87 2.18 -1.11
CA SER A 136 -10.33 3.42 -1.74
C SER A 136 -11.85 3.47 -1.82
N LYS A 137 -12.43 4.68 -1.74
CA LYS A 137 -13.87 4.87 -1.82
C LYS A 137 -14.42 4.30 -3.14
N GLY A 138 -15.29 3.31 -3.05
CA GLY A 138 -15.93 2.68 -4.21
C GLY A 138 -15.09 1.60 -4.90
N VAL A 139 -14.02 1.13 -4.26
CA VAL A 139 -13.25 -0.04 -4.71
C VAL A 139 -13.57 -1.20 -3.75
N ASP A 140 -14.22 -2.22 -4.29
CA ASP A 140 -14.57 -3.45 -3.56
C ASP A 140 -13.51 -4.53 -3.80
N CYS A 141 -13.07 -5.12 -2.70
CA CYS A 141 -12.15 -6.22 -2.54
C CYS A 141 -12.27 -6.74 -1.11
#